data_AF-A0A368XSL5-F1
#
_entry.id   AF-A0A368XSL5-F1
#
_cell.length_a   1.000
_cell.length_b   1.000
_cell.length_c   1.000
_cell.angle_alpha   90.00
_cell.angle_beta   90.00
_cell.angle_gamma   90.00
#
_symmetry.space_group_name_H-M   'P 1'
#
loop_
_entity.id
_entity.type
_entity.pdbx_description
1 polymer ?
#
loop_
_entity_poly.entity_id
_entity_poly.type
_entity_poly.pdbx_seq_one_letter_code
_entity_poly.pdbx_strand_id
1 'polypeptide(L)' 'MEIQSLTVSERIILAEALWDSVVAEGSEIELTDAQKLELDQRLQAFELDQDRGSTWADVKARILSK' A
#
# COMPACT_ATOMS: atom_id res chain seq x y z
N MET A 1 11.52 -7.13 22.97
CA MET A 1 10.81 -7.97 22.00
C MET A 1 11.78 -8.30 20.89
N GLU A 2 12.06 -9.59 20.70
CA GLU A 2 13.13 -10.12 19.85
C GLU A 2 12.79 -10.06 18.35
N ILE A 3 12.24 -8.94 17.85
CA ILE A 3 11.90 -8.79 16.42
C ILE A 3 13.17 -8.90 15.55
N GLN A 4 14.33 -8.52 16.10
CA GLN A 4 15.61 -8.58 15.40
C GLN A 4 16.17 -10.01 15.27
N SER A 5 15.71 -10.98 16.08
CA SER A 5 16.13 -12.38 15.97
C SER A 5 15.35 -13.16 14.90
N LEU A 6 14.21 -12.62 14.46
CA LEU A 6 13.41 -13.19 13.38
C LEU A 6 14.15 -13.11 12.04
N THR A 7 13.96 -14.11 11.19
CA THR A 7 14.34 -14.06 9.78
C THR A 7 13.55 -13.00 9.03
N VAL A 8 14.00 -12.64 7.81
CA VAL A 8 13.28 -11.67 6.96
C VAL A 8 11.84 -12.13 6.71
N SER A 9 11.64 -13.41 6.39
CA SER A 9 10.32 -13.98 6.11
C SER A 9 9.41 -13.92 7.33
N GLU A 10 9.91 -14.26 8.52
CA GLU A 10 9.13 -14.17 9.77
C GLU A 10 8.76 -12.73 10.11
N ARG A 11 9.64 -11.76 9.82
CA ARG A 11 9.30 -10.34 9.99
C ARG A 11 8.23 -9.88 9.00
N ILE A 12 8.23 -10.39 7.77
CA ILE A 12 7.18 -10.08 6.77
C ILE A 12 5.84 -10.62 7.26
N ILE A 13 5.79 -11.89 7.68
CA ILE A 13 4.56 -12.52 8.21
C ILE A 13 4.08 -11.78 9.47
N LEU A 14 4.99 -11.40 10.37
CA LEU A 14 4.64 -10.64 11.56
C LEU A 14 4.11 -9.24 11.19
N ALA A 15 4.71 -8.56 10.22
CA ALA A 15 4.25 -7.26 9.76
C ALA A 15 2.84 -7.34 9.15
N GLU A 16 2.57 -8.38 8.35
CA GLU A 16 1.23 -8.67 7.81
C GLU A 16 0.23 -8.93 8.93
N ALA A 17 0.53 -9.82 9.88
CA ALA A 17 -0.35 -10.13 11.00
C ALA A 17 -0.64 -8.90 11.89
N LEU A 18 0.37 -8.05 12.12
CA LEU A 18 0.18 -6.79 12.84
C LEU A 18 -0.70 -5.82 12.04
N TRP A 19 -0.51 -5.74 10.73
CA TRP A 19 -1.35 -4.91 9.87
C TRP A 19 -2.81 -5.37 9.87
N ASP A 20 -3.05 -6.68 9.76
CA ASP A 20 -4.39 -7.27 9.83
C ASP A 20 -5.07 -7.01 11.18
N SER A 21 -4.33 -7.03 12.29
CA SER A 21 -4.88 -6.67 13.61
C SER A 21 -5.37 -5.21 13.68
N VAL A 22 -4.67 -4.29 13.02
CA VAL A 22 -5.08 -2.88 12.97
C VAL A 22 -6.33 -2.71 12.11
N VAL A 23 -6.44 -3.46 11.01
CA VAL A 23 -7.67 -3.47 10.18
C VAL A 23 -8.86 -4.02 10.96
N ALA A 24 -8.66 -5.09 11.73
CA ALA A 24 -9.72 -5.71 12.54
C ALA A 24 -10.23 -4.81 13.67
N GLU A 25 -9.39 -3.92 14.19
CA GLU A 25 -9.75 -2.93 15.23
C GLU A 25 -10.15 -1.57 14.65
N GLY A 26 -9.87 -1.34 13.37
CA GLY A 26 -10.16 -0.09 12.67
C GLY A 26 -11.64 0.05 12.33
N SER A 27 -12.15 1.29 12.40
CA SER A 27 -13.47 1.59 11.85
C SER A 27 -13.42 1.52 10.33
N GLU A 28 -14.41 0.84 9.74
CA GLU A 28 -14.59 0.81 8.28
C GLU A 28 -14.70 2.26 7.77
N ILE A 29 -13.80 2.64 6.87
CA ILE A 29 -13.83 3.98 6.27
C ILE A 29 -14.90 3.94 5.19
N GLU A 30 -16.12 4.33 5.57
CA GLU A 30 -17.23 4.45 4.63
C GLU A 30 -16.91 5.46 3.53
N LEU A 31 -16.87 4.97 2.29
CA LEU A 31 -16.71 5.81 1.12
C LEU A 31 -18.08 6.32 0.66
N THR A 32 -18.17 7.62 0.42
CA THR A 32 -19.33 8.21 -0.27
C THR A 32 -19.43 7.67 -1.69
N ASP A 33 -20.63 7.68 -2.27
CA ASP A 33 -20.85 7.22 -3.65
C ASP A 33 -20.00 7.99 -4.66
N ALA A 34 -19.79 9.29 -4.43
CA ALA A 34 -18.91 10.11 -5.27
C ALA A 34 -17.44 9.65 -5.21
N GLN A 35 -16.96 9.24 -4.03
CA GLN A 35 -15.60 8.70 -3.88
C GLN A 35 -15.47 7.33 -4.54
N LYS A 36 -16.47 6.45 -4.40
CA LYS A 36 -16.49 5.14 -5.08
C LYS A 36 -16.42 5.33 -6.61
N LEU A 37 -17.26 6.22 -7.14
CA LEU A 37 -17.27 6.53 -8.57
C LEU A 37 -15.93 7.07 -9.09
N GLU A 38 -15.28 7.95 -8.33
CA GLU A 38 -13.95 8.46 -8.68
C GLU A 38 -12.89 7.34 -8.71
N LEU A 39 -12.93 6.43 -7.74
CA LEU A 39 -12.00 5.29 -7.70
C LEU A 39 -12.22 4.36 -8.90
N ASP A 40 -13.47 4.07 -9.25
CA ASP A 40 -13.83 3.25 -10.41
C ASP A 40 -13.35 3.90 -11.73
N GLN A 41 -13.47 5.22 -11.85
CA GLN A 41 -12.98 5.95 -13.02
C GLN A 41 -11.45 5.89 -13.13
N ARG A 42 -10.74 6.09 -12.03
CA ARG A 42 -9.27 6.00 -12.00
C ARG A 42 -8.76 4.61 -12.31
N LEU A 43 -9.44 3.59 -11.82
CA LEU A 43 -9.08 2.20 -12.07
C LEU A 43 -9.21 1.87 -13.57
N GLN A 44 -10.33 2.26 -14.20
CA GLN A 44 -10.52 2.10 -15.64
C GLN A 44 -9.49 2.89 -16.46
N ALA A 45 -9.16 4.12 -16.06
CA ALA A 45 -8.13 4.91 -16.71
C ALA A 45 -6.75 4.24 -16.63
N PHE A 46 -6.39 3.69 -15.47
CA PHE A 46 -5.15 2.95 -15.28
C PHE A 46 -5.08 1.67 -16.14
N GLU A 47 -6.18 0.91 -16.23
CA GLU A 47 -6.26 -0.28 -17.07
C GLU A 47 -6.06 0.04 -18.56
N LEU A 48 -6.53 1.20 -19.01
CA LEU A 48 -6.41 1.66 -20.39
C LEU A 48 -5.03 2.23 -20.71
N ASP A 49 -4.52 3.13 -19.86
CA ASP A 49 -3.27 3.86 -20.10
C ASP A 49 -2.04 2.99 -19.79
N GLN A 50 -2.17 2.04 -18.86
CA GLN A 50 -1.06 1.24 -18.30
C GLN A 50 0.12 2.10 -17.83
N ASP A 51 -0.10 3.37 -17.50
CA ASP A 51 0.91 4.22 -16.89
C ASP A 51 1.18 3.69 -15.47
N ARG A 52 2.19 2.82 -15.38
CA ARG A 52 2.63 2.19 -14.13
C ARG A 52 3.31 3.17 -13.19
N GLY A 53 3.46 4.43 -13.59
CA GLY A 53 4.22 5.43 -12.89
C GLY A 53 5.71 5.08 -12.83
N SER A 54 6.43 5.80 -11.98
CA SER A 54 7.86 5.59 -11.78
C SER A 54 8.14 4.31 -10.98
N THR A 55 9.19 3.59 -11.33
CA THR A 55 9.63 2.44 -10.52
C THR A 55 10.08 2.91 -9.14
N TRP A 56 10.08 2.01 -8.15
CA TRP A 56 10.63 2.33 -6.83
C TRP A 56 12.08 2.83 -6.90
N ALA A 57 12.90 2.28 -7.82
CA ALA A 57 14.27 2.73 -8.02
C ALA A 57 14.32 4.21 -8.46
N ASP A 58 13.48 4.61 -9.41
CA ASP A 58 13.40 5.99 -9.90
C ASP A 58 12.90 6.96 -8.82
N VAL A 59 11.89 6.54 -8.06
CA VAL A 59 11.36 7.32 -6.93
C VAL A 59 12.42 7.47 -5.85
N LYS A 60 13.10 6.38 -5.47
CA LYS A 60 14.16 6.38 -4.48
C LYS A 60 15.33 7.27 -4.91
N ALA A 61 15.74 7.21 -6.18
CA ALA A 61 16.79 8.08 -6.73
C ALA A 61 16.41 9.56 -6.58
N ARG A 62 15.16 9.93 -6.90
CA ARG A 62 14.64 11.30 -6.77
C ARG A 62 14.60 11.81 -5.33
N ILE A 63 14.27 10.93 -4.37
CA ILE A 63 14.24 11.26 -2.94
C ILE A 63 15.65 11.46 -2.41
N LEU A 64 16.60 10.62 -2.81
CA LEU A 64 18.00 10.65 -2.35
C LEU A 64 18.89 11.64 -3.11
N SER A 65 18.44 12.18 -4.24
CA SER A 65 19.15 13.23 -4.98
C SER A 65 18.94 14.64 -4.40
N LYS A 66 18.30 14.74 -3.23
CA LYS A 66 18.22 15.96 -2.41
C LYS A 66 19.23 15.88 -1.27
#